data_AF-A0A7S0ZZY2-F1
#
_entry.id   AF-A0A7S0ZZY2-F1
#
_cell.length_a   1.000
_cell.length_b   1.000
_cell.length_c   1.000
_cell.angle_alpha   90.00
_cell.angle_beta   90.00
_cell.angle_gamma   90.00
#
_symmetry.space_group_name_H-M   'P 1'
#
loop_
_entity.id
_entity.type
_entity.pdbx_description
1 polymer ?
#
loop_
_entity_poly.entity_id
_entity_poly.type
_entity_poly.pdbx_seq_one_letter_code
_entity_poly.pdbx_strand_id
1 'polypeptide(L)'
;LPTAAPTVFVPKPEVVRSEPEPPLPGEPTKIIFLDVDGVLRPVHGRSDFIKHVRVMEIDGARVPILGNAEARAGLDFWPHAMRALKHCQILSGASVVLSSDWRKEEILREGVKGALSEYRIPKLYDMTPDLDQATPGVIRSLHSSFRDKRCKEIRKWLRQHPKVERFVAIDDIDLSLPDKQAKMEEQVFLNPHSEFVRTNPTQGLTHELAKLAAAFLNGH
;
A
#
# COMPACT_ATOMS: atom_id res chain seq x y z
N LEU A 1 22.33 12.68 74.48
CA LEU A 1 21.31 12.49 73.42
C LEU A 1 22.03 12.05 72.16
N PRO A 2 21.91 10.78 71.73
CA PRO A 2 22.49 10.34 70.46
C PRO A 2 21.51 10.57 69.30
N THR A 3 22.06 11.10 68.21
CA THR A 3 21.42 11.51 66.97
C THR A 3 21.01 10.29 66.14
N ALA A 4 19.74 10.20 65.74
CA ALA A 4 19.25 9.13 64.87
C ALA A 4 19.72 9.34 63.42
N ALA A 5 20.24 8.29 62.78
CA ALA A 5 20.62 8.28 61.38
C ALA A 5 19.38 8.16 60.46
N PRO A 6 19.41 8.74 59.24
CA PRO A 6 18.26 8.71 58.34
C PRO A 6 18.09 7.32 57.69
N THR A 7 16.86 6.82 57.67
CA THR A 7 16.50 5.56 57.02
C THR A 7 16.40 5.77 55.51
N VAL A 8 17.24 5.07 54.74
CA VAL A 8 17.19 5.09 53.27
C VAL A 8 16.06 4.18 52.79
N PHE A 9 15.09 4.75 52.08
CA PHE A 9 14.01 4.00 51.46
C PHE A 9 14.52 3.38 50.15
N VAL A 10 14.65 2.06 50.11
CA VAL A 10 14.98 1.33 48.87
C VAL A 10 13.67 0.86 48.24
N PRO A 11 13.26 1.39 47.07
CA PRO A 11 12.06 0.92 46.40
C PRO A 11 12.26 -0.52 45.93
N LYS A 12 11.27 -1.37 46.22
CA LYS A 12 11.21 -2.76 45.76
C LYS A 12 11.14 -2.78 44.23
N PRO A 13 11.92 -3.60 43.52
CA PRO A 13 11.83 -3.69 42.07
C PRO A 13 10.44 -4.21 41.68
N GLU A 14 9.69 -3.38 40.98
CA GLU A 14 8.40 -3.73 40.41
C GLU A 14 8.65 -4.76 39.30
N VAL A 15 8.20 -6.00 39.53
CA VAL A 15 8.27 -7.07 38.54
C VAL A 15 7.29 -6.72 37.44
N VAL A 16 7.80 -6.10 36.37
CA VAL A 16 7.09 -5.92 35.11
C VAL A 16 6.68 -7.31 34.64
N ARG A 17 5.40 -7.65 34.82
CA ARG A 17 4.82 -8.84 34.22
C ARG A 17 4.83 -8.61 32.72
N SER A 18 5.79 -9.21 32.03
CA SER A 18 5.78 -9.32 30.57
C SER A 18 4.61 -10.20 30.20
N GLU A 19 3.48 -9.60 29.85
CA GLU A 19 2.44 -10.34 29.14
C GLU A 19 3.08 -10.90 27.85
N PRO A 20 2.82 -12.17 27.51
CA PRO A 20 3.35 -12.75 26.28
C PRO A 20 2.84 -11.92 25.09
N GLU A 21 3.76 -11.48 24.24
CA GLU A 21 3.41 -10.77 23.01
C GLU A 21 2.38 -11.59 22.23
N PRO A 22 1.35 -10.95 21.65
CA PRO A 22 0.39 -11.66 20.83
C PRO A 22 1.14 -12.39 19.70
N PRO A 23 0.75 -13.63 19.37
CA PRO A 23 1.42 -14.41 18.33
C PRO A 23 1.47 -13.58 17.04
N LEU A 24 2.62 -13.60 16.38
CA LEU A 24 2.79 -12.97 15.07
C LEU A 24 1.60 -13.37 14.18
N PRO A 25 0.90 -12.41 13.55
CA PRO A 25 -0.21 -12.74 12.67
C PRO A 25 0.27 -13.79 11.67
N GLY A 26 -0.43 -14.92 11.61
CA GLY A 26 -0.17 -15.90 10.56
C GLY A 26 -0.23 -15.23 9.19
N GLU A 27 0.44 -15.82 8.20
CA GLU A 27 0.34 -15.37 6.81
C GLU A 27 -1.13 -15.10 6.43
N PRO A 28 -1.44 -13.92 5.87
CA PRO A 28 -2.80 -13.51 5.56
C PRO A 28 -3.41 -14.39 4.47
N THR A 29 -4.69 -14.75 4.62
CA THR A 29 -5.42 -15.54 3.63
C THR A 29 -6.14 -14.66 2.59
N LYS A 30 -6.26 -13.36 2.84
CA LYS A 30 -6.94 -12.38 1.98
C LYS A 30 -6.05 -11.18 1.67
N ILE A 31 -5.92 -10.83 0.40
CA ILE A 31 -4.99 -9.78 -0.07
C ILE A 31 -5.68 -8.71 -0.91
N ILE A 32 -5.39 -7.44 -0.63
CA ILE A 32 -5.65 -6.31 -1.53
C ILE A 32 -4.32 -5.97 -2.23
N PHE A 33 -4.23 -6.16 -3.54
CA PHE A 33 -3.17 -5.58 -4.36
C PHE A 33 -3.57 -4.15 -4.71
N LEU A 34 -2.76 -3.19 -4.27
CA LEU A 34 -3.15 -1.78 -4.30
C LEU A 34 -2.23 -0.96 -5.19
N ASP A 35 -2.79 -0.35 -6.23
CA ASP A 35 -2.15 0.77 -6.91
C ASP A 35 -2.38 2.09 -6.14
N VAL A 36 -1.62 3.13 -6.49
CA VAL A 36 -1.63 4.43 -5.82
C VAL A 36 -2.20 5.51 -6.75
N ASP A 37 -1.69 5.62 -7.96
CA ASP A 37 -2.02 6.68 -8.91
C ASP A 37 -3.36 6.36 -9.57
N GLY A 38 -4.30 7.31 -9.58
CA GLY A 38 -5.67 7.06 -10.02
C GLY A 38 -6.52 6.21 -9.06
N VAL A 39 -5.93 5.67 -7.98
CA VAL A 39 -6.64 4.91 -6.92
C VAL A 39 -6.75 5.71 -5.63
N LEU A 40 -5.61 6.05 -5.02
CA LEU A 40 -5.56 6.83 -3.78
C LEU A 40 -5.34 8.32 -4.02
N ARG A 41 -4.78 8.69 -5.17
CA ARG A 41 -4.46 10.07 -5.57
C ARG A 41 -4.70 10.28 -7.07
N PRO A 42 -4.66 11.52 -7.59
CA PRO A 42 -4.70 11.76 -9.04
C PRO A 42 -3.49 11.16 -9.77
N VAL A 43 -3.68 10.66 -11.00
CA VAL A 43 -2.66 9.95 -11.80
C VAL A 43 -1.36 10.72 -12.02
N HIS A 44 -1.42 12.05 -12.11
CA HIS A 44 -0.24 12.90 -12.34
C HIS A 44 0.14 13.73 -11.10
N GLY A 45 -0.42 13.38 -9.95
CA GLY A 45 -0.43 14.24 -8.77
C GLY A 45 -1.18 15.55 -8.99
N ARG A 46 -1.29 16.33 -7.91
CA ARG A 46 -1.85 17.69 -7.98
C ARG A 46 -0.79 18.70 -8.40
N SER A 47 -0.90 19.28 -9.59
CA SER A 47 0.02 20.30 -10.11
C SER A 47 -0.01 21.60 -9.27
N ASP A 48 -1.12 21.86 -8.59
CA ASP A 48 -1.36 22.96 -7.66
C ASP A 48 -0.90 22.67 -6.22
N PHE A 49 -0.41 21.47 -5.96
CA PHE A 49 0.08 21.06 -4.63
C PHE A 49 1.31 21.85 -4.19
N ILE A 50 2.27 22.07 -5.10
CA ILE A 50 3.48 22.88 -4.83
C ILE A 50 3.12 24.33 -4.45
N LYS A 51 1.94 24.83 -4.84
CA LYS A 51 1.50 26.20 -4.48
C LYS A 51 1.09 26.35 -3.01
N HIS A 52 0.74 25.25 -2.34
CA HIS A 52 0.24 25.26 -0.96
C HIS A 52 1.23 24.69 0.06
N VAL A 53 2.32 24.09 -0.41
CA VAL A 53 3.44 23.68 0.43
C VAL A 53 4.26 24.92 0.78
N ARG A 54 4.48 25.20 2.07
CA ARG A 54 5.44 26.25 2.47
C ARG A 54 6.82 25.82 1.98
N VAL A 55 7.61 26.73 1.43
CA VAL A 55 8.96 26.45 0.91
C VAL A 55 9.95 27.36 1.62
N MET A 56 11.08 26.81 2.06
CA MET A 56 12.25 27.53 2.54
C MET A 56 13.31 27.52 1.45
N GLU A 57 14.05 28.61 1.32
CA GLU A 57 15.22 28.66 0.45
C GLU A 57 16.47 28.41 1.29
N ILE A 58 17.23 27.36 0.96
CA ILE A 58 18.50 27.02 1.59
C ILE A 58 19.54 26.92 0.48
N ASP A 59 20.58 27.76 0.52
CA ASP A 59 21.67 27.79 -0.45
C ASP A 59 21.21 27.89 -1.92
N GLY A 60 20.13 28.64 -2.18
CA GLY A 60 19.54 28.82 -3.51
C GLY A 60 18.65 27.66 -3.98
N ALA A 61 18.49 26.61 -3.16
CA ALA A 61 17.55 25.52 -3.41
C ALA A 61 16.22 25.79 -2.70
N ARG A 62 15.11 25.66 -3.44
CA ARG A 62 13.74 25.75 -2.92
C ARG A 62 13.36 24.42 -2.27
N VAL A 63 13.42 24.35 -0.94
CA VAL A 63 13.13 23.16 -0.15
C VAL A 63 11.74 23.28 0.50
N PRO A 64 10.80 22.36 0.25
CA PRO A 64 9.49 22.41 0.90
C PRO A 64 9.62 22.21 2.42
N ILE A 65 9.14 23.20 3.20
CA ILE A 65 8.93 23.11 4.65
C ILE A 65 7.69 22.26 4.86
N LEU A 66 7.96 21.02 5.12
CA LEU A 66 6.95 20.04 5.45
C LEU A 66 7.25 19.60 6.88
N GLY A 67 6.29 19.67 7.80
CA GLY A 67 6.43 19.07 9.13
C GLY A 67 6.77 17.59 9.04
N ASN A 68 7.20 16.95 10.14
CA ASN A 68 7.65 15.55 10.12
C ASN A 68 6.66 14.54 9.50
N ALA A 69 5.36 14.85 9.47
CA ALA A 69 4.32 14.07 8.78
C ALA A 69 4.12 14.51 7.31
N GLU A 70 4.33 15.79 7.04
CA GLU A 70 4.13 16.38 5.73
C GLU A 70 5.33 16.10 4.81
N ALA A 71 6.54 15.84 5.34
CA ALA A 71 7.79 15.75 4.55
C ALA A 71 7.92 14.46 3.72
N ARG A 72 6.90 13.62 3.73
CA ARG A 72 6.89 12.29 3.11
C ARG A 72 5.95 12.34 1.90
N ALA A 73 6.30 11.65 0.82
CA ALA A 73 5.44 11.57 -0.37
C ALA A 73 3.99 11.17 0.02
N GLY A 74 2.96 11.51 -0.77
CA GLY A 74 1.57 11.10 -0.47
C GLY A 74 0.66 12.15 0.19
N LEU A 75 1.07 13.42 0.19
CA LEU A 75 0.26 14.55 0.69
C LEU A 75 -0.98 14.87 -0.14
N ASP A 76 -1.08 14.32 -1.35
CA ASP A 76 -2.20 14.53 -2.26
C ASP A 76 -3.15 13.33 -2.35
N PHE A 77 -3.03 12.38 -1.40
CA PHE A 77 -4.00 11.30 -1.25
C PHE A 77 -5.38 11.87 -0.96
N TRP A 78 -6.39 11.32 -1.61
CA TRP A 78 -7.77 11.68 -1.38
C TRP A 78 -8.26 11.13 -0.04
N PRO A 79 -8.77 12.00 0.87
CA PRO A 79 -9.30 11.54 2.15
C PRO A 79 -10.47 10.56 2.04
N HIS A 80 -11.28 10.65 0.97
CA HIS A 80 -12.34 9.68 0.73
C HIS A 80 -11.78 8.32 0.29
N ALA A 81 -10.73 8.29 -0.53
CA ALA A 81 -10.10 7.05 -0.98
C ALA A 81 -9.40 6.31 0.18
N MET A 82 -8.71 7.03 1.06
CA MET A 82 -8.10 6.45 2.25
C MET A 82 -9.15 5.88 3.22
N ARG A 83 -10.26 6.60 3.43
CA ARG A 83 -11.38 6.08 4.23
C ARG A 83 -12.05 4.87 3.58
N ALA A 84 -12.16 4.84 2.25
CA ALA A 84 -12.70 3.71 1.51
C ALA A 84 -11.78 2.48 1.62
N LEU A 85 -10.46 2.64 1.48
CA LEU A 85 -9.48 1.57 1.69
C LEU A 85 -9.58 0.98 3.10
N LYS A 86 -9.62 1.84 4.12
CA LYS A 86 -9.83 1.43 5.51
C LYS A 86 -11.12 0.63 5.67
N HIS A 87 -12.20 1.08 5.04
CA HIS A 87 -13.48 0.39 5.12
C HIS A 87 -13.42 -1.00 4.48
N CYS A 88 -12.84 -1.13 3.29
CA CYS A 88 -12.60 -2.42 2.63
C CYS A 88 -11.82 -3.36 3.54
N GLN A 89 -10.76 -2.85 4.17
CA GLN A 89 -9.89 -3.61 5.04
C GLN A 89 -10.61 -4.11 6.31
N ILE A 90 -11.43 -3.26 6.94
CA ILE A 90 -12.26 -3.63 8.10
C ILE A 90 -13.29 -4.71 7.72
N LEU A 91 -13.95 -4.57 6.56
CA LEU A 91 -15.00 -5.51 6.13
C LEU A 91 -14.47 -6.88 5.70
N SER A 92 -13.25 -6.93 5.17
CA SER A 92 -12.67 -8.16 4.61
C SER A 92 -11.66 -8.83 5.54
N GLY A 93 -11.01 -8.07 6.42
CA GLY A 93 -9.84 -8.50 7.17
C GLY A 93 -8.58 -8.66 6.29
N ALA A 94 -8.59 -8.16 5.05
CA ALA A 94 -7.50 -8.37 4.12
C ALA A 94 -6.26 -7.54 4.45
N SER A 95 -5.10 -8.10 4.13
CA SER A 95 -3.82 -7.41 4.18
C SER A 95 -3.54 -6.68 2.86
N VAL A 96 -2.81 -5.56 2.93
CA VAL A 96 -2.50 -4.75 1.75
C VAL A 96 -1.11 -5.09 1.23
N VAL A 97 -1.01 -5.42 -0.06
CA VAL A 97 0.23 -5.57 -0.81
C VAL A 97 0.35 -4.43 -1.81
N LEU A 98 1.45 -3.68 -1.75
CA LEU A 98 1.65 -2.56 -2.68
C LEU A 98 1.98 -3.10 -4.08
N SER A 99 1.07 -2.85 -5.01
CA SER A 99 1.25 -3.16 -6.42
C SER A 99 1.17 -1.84 -7.17
N SER A 100 2.26 -1.07 -7.11
CA SER A 100 2.39 0.23 -7.76
C SER A 100 3.86 0.50 -8.09
N ASP A 101 4.18 1.31 -9.08
CA ASP A 101 5.56 1.72 -9.35
C ASP A 101 6.15 2.56 -8.20
N TRP A 102 5.30 3.10 -7.32
CA TRP A 102 5.71 3.70 -6.04
C TRP A 102 6.54 2.77 -5.16
N ARG A 103 6.42 1.44 -5.32
CA ARG A 103 7.22 0.47 -4.56
C ARG A 103 8.72 0.49 -4.93
N LYS A 104 9.08 1.05 -6.09
CA LYS A 104 10.46 1.09 -6.60
C LYS A 104 11.31 2.12 -5.87
N GLU A 105 10.70 3.17 -5.34
CA GLU A 105 11.38 4.30 -4.71
C GLU A 105 11.09 4.35 -3.20
N GLU A 106 12.13 4.43 -2.37
CA GLU A 106 11.99 4.43 -0.91
C GLU A 106 11.17 5.61 -0.38
N ILE A 107 11.39 6.81 -0.92
CA ILE A 107 10.66 8.01 -0.52
C ILE A 107 9.15 7.86 -0.77
N LEU A 108 8.78 7.25 -1.92
CA LEU A 108 7.38 7.00 -2.27
C LEU A 108 6.76 5.92 -1.37
N ARG A 109 7.51 4.85 -1.07
CA ARG A 109 7.09 3.81 -0.10
C ARG A 109 6.83 4.39 1.28
N GLU A 110 7.73 5.22 1.80
CA GLU A 110 7.56 5.88 3.10
C GLU A 110 6.36 6.82 3.10
N GLY A 111 6.06 7.41 1.95
CA GLY A 111 4.85 8.18 1.75
C GLY A 111 3.56 7.39 1.93
N VAL A 112 3.44 6.27 1.23
CA VAL A 112 2.30 5.34 1.39
C VAL A 112 2.18 4.89 2.84
N LYS A 113 3.30 4.48 3.48
CA LYS A 113 3.30 4.06 4.89
C LYS A 113 2.84 5.17 5.84
N GLY A 114 3.28 6.41 5.60
CA GLY A 114 2.86 7.58 6.36
C GLY A 114 1.35 7.78 6.31
N ALA A 115 0.78 7.78 5.10
CA ALA A 115 -0.66 7.93 4.92
C ALA A 115 -1.47 6.77 5.51
N LEU A 116 -1.02 5.51 5.36
CA LEU A 116 -1.69 4.37 6.00
C LEU A 116 -1.72 4.55 7.53
N SER A 117 -0.60 4.97 8.12
CA SER A 117 -0.51 5.24 9.56
C SER A 117 -1.45 6.35 10.01
N GLU A 118 -1.51 7.47 9.27
CA GLU A 118 -2.39 8.60 9.58
C GLU A 118 -3.87 8.19 9.65
N TYR A 119 -4.30 7.35 8.70
CA TYR A 119 -5.67 6.84 8.65
C TYR A 119 -5.90 5.62 9.57
N ARG A 120 -4.87 5.18 10.32
CA ARG A 120 -4.88 3.97 11.15
C ARG A 120 -5.28 2.72 10.37
N ILE A 121 -4.74 2.60 9.16
CA ILE A 121 -4.78 1.38 8.36
C ILE A 121 -3.52 0.59 8.71
N PRO A 122 -3.61 -0.73 8.93
CA PRO A 122 -2.43 -1.57 9.16
C PRO A 122 -1.38 -1.39 8.07
N LYS A 123 -0.12 -1.59 8.47
CA LYS A 123 1.04 -1.42 7.58
C LYS A 123 0.91 -2.36 6.38
N LEU A 124 1.57 -1.98 5.28
CA LEU A 124 1.75 -2.86 4.13
C LEU A 124 2.29 -4.21 4.60
N TYR A 125 1.66 -5.29 4.15
CA TYR A 125 2.12 -6.64 4.41
C TYR A 125 3.35 -6.96 3.55
N ASP A 126 3.28 -6.61 2.26
CA ASP A 126 4.37 -6.80 1.33
C ASP A 126 4.21 -5.89 0.09
N MET A 127 5.01 -6.11 -0.95
CA MET A 127 4.96 -5.43 -2.24
C MET A 127 5.18 -6.43 -3.36
N THR A 128 4.58 -6.20 -4.54
CA THR A 128 4.81 -7.09 -5.68
C THR A 128 6.26 -6.98 -6.20
N PRO A 129 6.85 -8.06 -6.73
CA PRO A 129 8.21 -8.01 -7.28
C PRO A 129 8.29 -7.02 -8.45
N ASP A 130 9.49 -6.48 -8.70
CA ASP A 130 9.75 -5.73 -9.94
C ASP A 130 10.30 -6.67 -11.01
N LEU A 131 9.52 -6.88 -12.06
CA LEU A 131 9.92 -7.72 -13.19
C LEU A 131 10.75 -6.97 -14.25
N ASP A 132 10.91 -5.65 -14.15
CA ASP A 132 11.79 -4.89 -15.06
C ASP A 132 13.27 -5.17 -14.82
N GLN A 133 13.62 -5.69 -13.64
CA GLN A 133 15.01 -5.92 -13.24
C GLN A 133 15.57 -7.29 -13.68
N ALA A 134 14.82 -8.06 -14.48
CA ALA A 134 15.18 -9.42 -14.81
C ALA A 134 16.09 -9.56 -16.05
N THR A 135 17.35 -9.87 -15.76
CA THR A 135 18.36 -10.59 -16.57
C THR A 135 19.20 -9.79 -17.59
N PRO A 136 20.50 -9.55 -17.31
CA PRO A 136 21.48 -9.20 -18.33
C PRO A 136 21.47 -10.25 -19.46
N GLY A 137 21.32 -9.79 -20.71
CA GLY A 137 21.36 -10.66 -21.89
C GLY A 137 20.00 -11.14 -22.40
N VAL A 138 18.90 -10.88 -21.69
CA VAL A 138 17.54 -11.06 -22.25
C VAL A 138 17.15 -9.77 -22.94
N ILE A 139 16.94 -9.83 -24.26
CA ILE A 139 16.31 -8.75 -25.03
C ILE A 139 15.02 -8.44 -24.27
N ARG A 140 14.86 -7.19 -23.77
CA ARG A 140 13.59 -6.70 -23.20
C ARG A 140 12.53 -7.28 -24.09
N SER A 141 11.58 -8.04 -23.54
CA SER A 141 10.37 -8.37 -24.27
C SER A 141 9.79 -7.03 -24.73
N LEU A 142 10.17 -6.60 -25.93
CA LEU A 142 9.51 -5.54 -26.63
C LEU A 142 8.05 -6.00 -26.61
N HIS A 143 7.14 -5.16 -26.12
CA HIS A 143 5.70 -5.40 -26.14
C HIS A 143 5.01 -6.12 -24.96
N SER A 144 5.58 -6.24 -23.75
CA SER A 144 4.68 -6.48 -22.60
C SER A 144 4.11 -5.14 -22.13
N SER A 145 2.79 -4.97 -22.24
CA SER A 145 2.13 -3.76 -21.78
C SER A 145 2.29 -3.57 -20.27
N PHE A 146 2.08 -2.34 -19.78
CA PHE A 146 2.09 -2.07 -18.34
C PHE A 146 1.10 -2.96 -17.59
N ARG A 147 -0.07 -3.23 -18.20
CA ARG A 147 -1.09 -4.17 -17.71
C ARG A 147 -0.54 -5.58 -17.56
N ASP A 148 0.03 -6.13 -18.63
CA ASP A 148 0.60 -7.49 -18.63
C ASP A 148 1.66 -7.62 -17.55
N LYS A 149 2.48 -6.59 -17.39
CA LYS A 149 3.52 -6.56 -16.37
C LYS A 149 2.91 -6.61 -14.97
N ARG A 150 1.97 -5.72 -14.64
CA ARG A 150 1.30 -5.65 -13.33
C ARG A 150 0.62 -6.98 -12.99
N CYS A 151 -0.10 -7.56 -13.96
CA CYS A 151 -0.71 -8.88 -13.83
C CYS A 151 0.32 -9.98 -13.54
N LYS A 152 1.44 -10.03 -14.29
CA LYS A 152 2.53 -11.00 -14.06
C LYS A 152 3.19 -10.83 -12.70
N GLU A 153 3.36 -9.61 -12.22
CA GLU A 153 3.89 -9.31 -10.89
C GLU A 153 2.98 -9.84 -9.79
N ILE A 154 1.67 -9.56 -9.87
CA ILE A 154 0.65 -10.07 -8.94
C ILE A 154 0.65 -11.60 -8.94
N ARG A 155 0.56 -12.22 -10.12
CA ARG A 155 0.54 -13.69 -10.24
C ARG A 155 1.84 -14.32 -9.74
N LYS A 156 3.01 -13.68 -9.93
CA LYS A 156 4.28 -14.15 -9.36
C LYS A 156 4.29 -14.08 -7.84
N TRP A 157 3.81 -12.98 -7.27
CA TRP A 157 3.70 -12.81 -5.83
C TRP A 157 2.76 -13.87 -5.22
N LEU A 158 1.61 -14.13 -5.84
CA LEU A 158 0.66 -15.15 -5.39
C LEU A 158 1.26 -16.56 -5.36
N ARG A 159 2.07 -16.93 -6.36
CA ARG A 159 2.78 -18.23 -6.37
C ARG A 159 3.74 -18.40 -5.19
N GLN A 160 4.22 -17.31 -4.61
CA GLN A 160 5.11 -17.32 -3.44
C GLN A 160 4.33 -17.32 -2.12
N HIS A 161 3.00 -17.15 -2.17
CA HIS A 161 2.12 -17.03 -1.00
C HIS A 161 0.94 -18.01 -1.11
N PRO A 162 1.18 -19.33 -1.03
CA PRO A 162 0.16 -20.36 -1.30
C PRO A 162 -0.99 -20.41 -0.28
N LYS A 163 -0.88 -19.73 0.87
CA LYS A 163 -1.95 -19.62 1.87
C LYS A 163 -3.00 -18.56 1.53
N VAL A 164 -2.77 -17.74 0.51
CA VAL A 164 -3.74 -16.75 0.05
C VAL A 164 -4.89 -17.46 -0.68
N GLU A 165 -6.08 -17.39 -0.09
CA GLU A 165 -7.30 -18.01 -0.60
C GLU A 165 -8.10 -17.07 -1.50
N ARG A 166 -8.04 -15.77 -1.22
CA ARG A 166 -8.76 -14.72 -1.96
C ARG A 166 -7.90 -13.49 -2.12
N PHE A 167 -8.07 -12.80 -3.24
CA PHE A 167 -7.44 -11.52 -3.46
C PHE A 167 -8.29 -10.62 -4.35
N VAL A 168 -8.00 -9.33 -4.30
CA VAL A 168 -8.53 -8.35 -5.25
C VAL A 168 -7.44 -7.34 -5.57
N ALA A 169 -7.30 -6.98 -6.85
CA ALA A 169 -6.51 -5.84 -7.28
C ALA A 169 -7.40 -4.62 -7.43
N ILE A 170 -6.95 -3.47 -6.93
CA ILE A 170 -7.61 -2.18 -7.08
C ILE A 170 -6.65 -1.28 -7.85
N ASP A 171 -7.03 -0.92 -9.08
CA ASP A 171 -6.18 -0.22 -10.05
C ASP A 171 -7.07 0.66 -10.95
N ASP A 172 -6.55 1.79 -11.45
CA ASP A 172 -7.28 2.63 -12.41
C ASP A 172 -7.12 2.09 -13.86
N ILE A 173 -6.04 1.36 -14.09
CA ILE A 173 -5.76 0.67 -15.33
C ILE A 173 -6.53 -0.65 -15.35
N ASP A 174 -7.22 -0.93 -16.45
CA ASP A 174 -7.96 -2.18 -16.60
C ASP A 174 -7.03 -3.39 -16.68
N LEU A 175 -6.95 -4.20 -15.62
CA LEU A 175 -6.14 -5.41 -15.53
C LEU A 175 -6.87 -6.68 -15.98
N SER A 176 -8.12 -6.55 -16.43
CA SER A 176 -8.95 -7.68 -16.86
C SER A 176 -8.90 -7.98 -18.35
N LEU A 177 -8.39 -7.03 -19.14
CA LEU A 177 -8.38 -7.12 -20.59
C LEU A 177 -6.96 -7.26 -21.13
N PRO A 178 -6.75 -8.10 -22.16
CA PRO A 178 -5.51 -8.08 -22.92
C PRO A 178 -5.33 -6.76 -23.65
N ASP A 179 -4.08 -6.34 -23.78
CA ASP A 179 -3.75 -5.30 -24.74
C ASP A 179 -4.03 -5.79 -26.17
N LYS A 180 -4.33 -4.86 -27.08
CA LYS A 180 -4.72 -5.17 -28.48
C LYS A 180 -3.71 -6.06 -29.25
N GLN A 181 -2.50 -6.20 -28.74
CA GLN A 181 -1.40 -6.98 -29.33
C GLN A 181 -1.01 -8.22 -28.50
N ALA A 182 -1.57 -8.39 -27.29
CA ALA A 182 -1.25 -9.54 -26.46
C ALA A 182 -1.96 -10.79 -27.03
N LYS A 183 -1.20 -11.85 -27.26
CA LYS A 183 -1.80 -13.18 -27.46
C LYS A 183 -2.58 -13.50 -26.19
N MET A 184 -3.83 -13.97 -26.34
CA MET A 184 -4.63 -14.46 -25.22
C MET A 184 -3.97 -15.69 -24.60
N GLU A 185 -2.98 -15.47 -23.75
CA GLU A 185 -2.57 -16.45 -22.76
C GLU A 185 -3.60 -16.35 -21.63
N GLU A 186 -4.53 -17.30 -21.59
CA GLU A 186 -5.78 -17.30 -20.79
C GLU A 186 -5.63 -17.10 -19.27
N GLN A 187 -4.40 -16.95 -18.73
CA GLN A 187 -4.14 -16.92 -17.29
C GLN A 187 -3.35 -15.70 -16.79
N VAL A 188 -3.00 -14.74 -17.65
CA VAL A 188 -2.28 -13.54 -17.17
C VAL A 188 -3.24 -12.55 -16.50
N PHE A 189 -4.38 -12.29 -17.12
CA PHE A 189 -5.32 -11.23 -16.71
C PHE A 189 -6.14 -11.59 -15.47
N LEU A 190 -6.71 -10.57 -14.83
CA LEU A 190 -7.52 -10.72 -13.62
C LEU A 190 -9.01 -10.86 -13.98
N ASN A 191 -9.73 -11.72 -13.27
CA ASN A 191 -11.16 -11.86 -13.45
C ASN A 191 -11.89 -10.56 -12.97
N PRO A 192 -12.62 -9.85 -13.85
CA PRO A 192 -13.28 -8.60 -13.49
C PRO A 192 -14.46 -8.78 -12.52
N HIS A 193 -14.91 -10.01 -12.30
CA HIS A 193 -16.02 -10.34 -11.42
C HIS A 193 -15.60 -10.90 -10.06
N SER A 194 -14.30 -11.04 -9.80
CA SER A 194 -13.83 -11.62 -8.52
C SER A 194 -12.42 -11.26 -8.09
N GLU A 195 -11.55 -10.80 -9.00
CA GLU A 195 -10.14 -10.54 -8.73
C GLU A 195 -9.74 -9.08 -8.97
N PHE A 196 -10.60 -8.25 -9.56
CA PHE A 196 -10.24 -6.91 -9.98
C PHE A 196 -11.38 -5.89 -9.79
N VAL A 197 -11.04 -4.73 -9.23
CA VAL A 197 -11.92 -3.57 -9.11
C VAL A 197 -11.23 -2.37 -9.77
N ARG A 198 -11.84 -1.87 -10.84
CA ARG A 198 -11.34 -0.71 -11.57
C ARG A 198 -11.81 0.60 -10.94
N THR A 199 -10.90 1.54 -10.72
CA THR A 199 -11.26 2.91 -10.30
C THR A 199 -11.39 3.85 -11.50
N ASN A 200 -12.09 4.97 -11.30
CA ASN A 200 -12.01 6.10 -12.21
C ASN A 200 -10.82 6.98 -11.76
N PRO A 201 -9.82 7.25 -12.62
CA PRO A 201 -8.60 7.98 -12.24
C PRO A 201 -8.82 9.43 -11.78
N THR A 202 -10.03 9.98 -11.95
CA THR A 202 -10.43 11.31 -11.46
C THR A 202 -11.16 11.28 -10.13
N GLN A 203 -11.61 10.11 -9.69
CA GLN A 203 -12.38 9.91 -8.47
C GLN A 203 -11.65 9.02 -7.45
N GLY A 204 -10.80 8.11 -7.91
CA GLY A 204 -10.12 7.14 -7.06
C GLY A 204 -11.03 6.04 -6.52
N LEU A 205 -10.57 5.40 -5.46
CA LEU A 205 -11.32 4.40 -4.71
C LEU A 205 -12.49 5.06 -3.98
N THR A 206 -13.71 4.73 -4.40
CA THR A 206 -14.93 5.17 -3.74
C THR A 206 -15.37 4.16 -2.68
N HIS A 207 -16.28 4.58 -1.80
CA HIS A 207 -16.83 3.68 -0.78
C HIS A 207 -17.58 2.49 -1.38
N GLU A 208 -18.28 2.67 -2.50
CA GLU A 208 -18.99 1.58 -3.19
C GLU A 208 -18.01 0.60 -3.84
N LEU A 209 -16.93 1.08 -4.44
CA LEU A 209 -15.85 0.22 -4.96
C LEU A 209 -15.14 -0.53 -3.83
N ALA A 210 -14.97 0.08 -2.66
CA ALA A 210 -14.44 -0.59 -1.47
C ALA A 210 -15.34 -1.72 -0.96
N LYS A 211 -16.67 -1.53 -0.99
CA LYS A 211 -17.63 -2.61 -0.65
C LYS A 211 -17.57 -3.75 -1.66
N LEU A 212 -17.48 -3.43 -2.96
CA LEU A 212 -17.33 -4.43 -4.01
C LEU A 212 -16.05 -5.25 -3.83
N ALA A 213 -14.93 -4.59 -3.58
CA ALA A 213 -13.66 -5.26 -3.29
C ALA A 213 -13.77 -6.18 -2.06
N ALA A 214 -14.43 -5.74 -0.99
CA ALA A 214 -14.68 -6.56 0.18
C ALA A 214 -15.60 -7.76 -0.10
N ALA A 215 -16.61 -7.60 -0.96
CA ALA A 215 -17.48 -8.70 -1.39
C ALA A 215 -16.69 -9.79 -2.11
N PHE A 216 -15.83 -9.41 -3.07
CA PHE A 216 -14.94 -10.35 -3.76
C PHE A 216 -14.01 -11.09 -2.78
N LEU A 217 -13.42 -10.37 -1.82
CA LEU A 217 -12.56 -10.97 -0.79
C LEU A 217 -13.30 -11.91 0.17
N ASN A 218 -14.62 -11.75 0.30
CA ASN A 218 -15.48 -12.59 1.13
C ASN A 218 -16.18 -13.70 0.33
N GLY A 219 -16.01 -13.74 -1.00
CA GLY A 219 -16.59 -14.77 -1.87
C GLY A 219 -18.07 -14.55 -2.20
N HIS A 220 -18.52 -13.28 -2.20
CA HIS A 220 -19.86 -12.86 -2.61
C HIS A 220 -19.88 -12.29 -4.02
#